data_AF-A0A7S0K917-F1
#
_entry.id   AF-A0A7S0K917-F1
#
_cell.length_a   1.000
_cell.length_b   1.000
_cell.length_c   1.000
_cell.angle_alpha   90.00
_cell.angle_beta   90.00
_cell.angle_gamma   90.00
#
_symmetry.space_group_name_H-M   'P 1'
#
loop_
_entity.id
_entity.type
_entity.pdbx_description
1 polymer ?
#
loop_
_entity_poly.entity_id
_entity_poly.type
_entity_poly.pdbx_seq_one_letter_code
_entity_poly.pdbx_strand_id
1 'polypeptide(L)'
;DVPVSTASALFKRLVQFDPAAREDAVHLLLKRGRPAEAARHLAILVDDPKFRSSRGDSKHAMWMLLCETIAAHPQAIRDAGGLPLAADEAAAADATAGGGAASLASAARVERIFEAGIRRFSDEVGRLWCAHAAYHVRLGQFERARDIYEAALAKVGTVRDFSA
;
A
#
# COMPACT_ATOMS: atom_id res chain seq x y z
N ASP A 1 -30.50 20.25 5.59
CA ASP A 1 -29.69 19.40 4.70
C ASP A 1 -28.31 19.98 4.49
N VAL A 2 -27.26 19.25 4.90
CA VAL A 2 -25.88 19.67 4.64
C VAL A 2 -25.52 19.28 3.19
N PRO A 3 -25.04 20.21 2.35
CA PRO A 3 -24.70 19.89 0.97
C PRO A 3 -23.62 18.81 0.87
N VAL A 4 -23.73 17.94 -0.14
CA VAL A 4 -22.80 16.81 -0.37
C VAL A 4 -21.36 17.30 -0.56
N SER A 5 -21.16 18.51 -1.10
CA SER A 5 -19.85 19.15 -1.23
C SER A 5 -19.20 19.43 0.13
N THR A 6 -19.96 19.95 1.10
CA THR A 6 -19.51 20.23 2.46
C THR A 6 -19.19 18.96 3.22
N ALA A 7 -20.03 17.92 3.10
CA ALA A 7 -19.77 16.62 3.70
C ALA A 7 -18.49 15.97 3.15
N SER A 8 -18.23 16.10 1.85
CA SER A 8 -17.01 15.58 1.24
C SER A 8 -15.75 16.33 1.68
N ALA A 9 -15.82 17.65 1.84
CA ALA A 9 -14.71 18.47 2.30
C ALA A 9 -14.41 18.23 3.79
N LEU A 10 -15.45 18.14 4.61
CA LEU A 10 -15.32 17.76 6.02
C LEU A 10 -14.77 16.35 6.17
N PHE A 11 -15.20 15.39 5.36
CA PHE A 11 -14.67 14.03 5.39
C PHE A 11 -13.19 13.98 4.98
N LYS A 12 -12.81 14.68 3.89
CA LYS A 12 -11.40 14.81 3.48
C LYS A 12 -10.54 15.42 4.59
N ARG A 13 -11.06 16.48 5.22
CA ARG A 13 -10.40 17.14 6.36
C ARG A 13 -10.33 16.21 7.57
N LEU A 14 -11.42 15.53 7.92
CA LEU A 14 -11.50 14.64 9.08
C LEU A 14 -10.52 13.47 8.95
N VAL A 15 -10.47 12.84 7.77
CA VAL A 15 -9.52 11.76 7.47
C VAL A 15 -8.07 12.23 7.58
N GLN A 16 -7.79 13.52 7.33
CA GLN A 16 -6.45 14.09 7.52
C GLN A 16 -6.06 14.18 9.00
N PHE A 17 -7.00 14.54 9.90
CA PHE A 17 -6.70 14.82 11.32
C PHE A 17 -6.95 13.65 12.28
N ASP A 18 -7.88 12.75 11.96
CA ASP A 18 -8.27 11.65 12.84
C ASP A 18 -7.92 10.29 12.20
N PRO A 19 -6.97 9.55 12.79
CA PRO A 19 -6.62 8.21 12.33
C PRO A 19 -7.76 7.18 12.41
N ALA A 20 -8.70 7.32 13.36
CA ALA A 20 -9.85 6.43 13.46
C ALA A 20 -10.82 6.65 12.28
N ALA A 21 -11.12 7.91 11.97
CA ALA A 21 -11.91 8.25 10.79
C ALA A 21 -11.24 7.82 9.48
N ARG A 22 -9.90 7.82 9.43
CA ARG A 22 -9.13 7.31 8.29
C ARG A 22 -9.24 5.81 8.13
N GLU A 23 -9.26 5.05 9.22
CA GLU A 23 -9.51 3.61 9.22
C GLU A 23 -10.90 3.29 8.64
N ASP A 24 -11.94 4.00 9.09
CA ASP A 24 -13.29 3.83 8.53
C ASP A 24 -13.36 4.18 7.04
N ALA A 25 -12.61 5.20 6.62
CA ALA A 25 -12.48 5.56 5.22
C ALA A 25 -11.90 4.42 4.37
N VAL A 26 -10.87 3.71 4.87
CA VAL A 26 -10.29 2.54 4.18
C VAL A 26 -11.36 1.51 3.88
N HIS A 27 -12.16 1.12 4.88
CA HIS A 27 -13.21 0.13 4.69
C HIS A 27 -14.28 0.57 3.69
N LEU A 28 -14.69 1.84 3.76
CA LEU A 28 -15.66 2.39 2.83
C LEU A 28 -15.11 2.40 1.38
N LEU A 29 -13.83 2.72 1.20
CA LEU A 29 -13.17 2.76 -0.10
C LEU A 29 -13.00 1.36 -0.70
N LEU A 30 -12.61 0.38 0.11
CA LEU A 30 -12.55 -1.03 -0.31
C LEU A 30 -13.94 -1.52 -0.74
N LYS A 31 -14.97 -1.24 0.07
CA LYS A 31 -16.37 -1.61 -0.26
C LYS A 31 -16.87 -0.94 -1.56
N ARG A 32 -16.39 0.26 -1.86
CA ARG A 32 -16.73 1.01 -3.09
C ARG A 32 -15.86 0.63 -4.30
N GLY A 33 -14.92 -0.30 -4.16
CA GLY A 33 -14.03 -0.72 -5.25
C GLY A 33 -12.96 0.32 -5.62
N ARG A 34 -12.53 1.15 -4.66
CA ARG A 34 -11.45 2.14 -4.83
C ARG A 34 -10.17 1.72 -4.09
N PRO A 35 -9.49 0.65 -4.52
CA PRO A 35 -8.38 0.06 -3.77
C PRO A 35 -7.15 0.97 -3.73
N ALA A 36 -6.92 1.78 -4.77
CA ALA A 36 -5.78 2.68 -4.82
C ALA A 36 -5.81 3.69 -3.66
N GLU A 37 -6.94 4.37 -3.46
CA GLU A 37 -7.12 5.32 -2.36
C GLU A 37 -7.08 4.65 -0.99
N ALA A 38 -7.70 3.47 -0.86
CA ALA A 38 -7.64 2.68 0.37
C ALA A 38 -6.19 2.36 0.75
N ALA A 39 -5.37 1.93 -0.21
CA ALA A 39 -3.95 1.68 0.01
C ALA A 39 -3.19 2.95 0.46
N ARG A 40 -3.55 4.14 -0.04
CA ARG A 40 -2.90 5.40 0.40
C ARG A 40 -3.17 5.68 1.87
N HIS A 41 -4.44 5.53 2.27
CA HIS A 41 -4.82 5.73 3.66
C HIS A 41 -4.18 4.67 4.57
N LEU A 42 -4.13 3.41 4.13
CA LEU A 42 -3.43 2.34 4.84
C LEU A 42 -1.95 2.63 5.01
N ALA A 43 -1.25 3.09 3.96
CA ALA A 43 0.17 3.44 4.05
C ALA A 43 0.46 4.52 5.10
N ILE A 44 -0.41 5.52 5.20
CA ILE A 44 -0.29 6.57 6.22
C ILE A 44 -0.57 6.02 7.62
N LEU A 45 -1.60 5.16 7.76
CA LEU A 45 -1.94 4.55 9.04
C LEU A 45 -0.84 3.62 9.58
N VAL A 46 -0.22 2.83 8.71
CA VAL A 46 0.80 1.87 9.12
C VAL A 46 2.14 2.55 9.46
N ASP A 47 2.41 3.71 8.86
CA ASP A 47 3.62 4.49 9.17
C ASP A 47 3.52 5.19 10.54
N ASP A 48 2.33 5.60 10.97
CA ASP A 48 2.12 6.24 12.27
C ASP A 48 2.44 5.27 13.44
N PRO A 49 3.45 5.55 14.28
CA PRO A 49 3.81 4.70 15.41
C PRO A 49 2.80 4.77 16.56
N LYS A 50 2.01 5.83 16.66
CA LYS A 50 1.00 6.04 17.72
C LYS A 50 -0.36 5.48 17.36
N PHE A 51 -0.58 5.18 16.08
CA PHE A 51 -1.84 4.69 15.61
C PHE A 51 -2.24 3.37 16.28
N ARG A 52 -3.50 3.32 16.75
CA ARG A 52 -4.18 2.11 17.20
C ARG A 52 -5.54 2.05 16.52
N SER A 53 -5.89 0.87 16.00
CA SER A 53 -7.19 0.64 15.40
C SER A 53 -8.30 0.92 16.42
N SER A 54 -9.29 1.68 15.97
CA SER A 54 -10.54 1.91 16.68
C SER A 54 -11.44 0.67 16.65
N ARG A 55 -11.26 -0.19 15.65
CA ARG A 55 -12.05 -1.40 15.38
C ARG A 55 -11.46 -2.66 16.02
N GLY A 56 -10.29 -2.55 16.63
CA GLY A 56 -9.59 -3.66 17.30
C GLY A 56 -8.64 -4.44 16.39
N ASP A 57 -8.42 -3.99 15.15
CA ASP A 57 -7.47 -4.63 14.24
C ASP A 57 -6.03 -4.36 14.69
N SER A 58 -5.19 -5.40 14.61
CA SER A 58 -3.78 -5.23 14.92
C SER A 58 -3.09 -4.41 13.83
N LYS A 59 -2.03 -3.67 14.20
CA LYS A 59 -1.18 -2.96 13.22
C LYS A 59 -0.59 -3.93 12.19
N HIS A 60 -0.32 -5.17 12.60
CA HIS A 60 0.07 -6.26 11.71
C HIS A 60 -1.01 -6.53 10.65
N ALA A 61 -2.26 -6.74 11.07
CA ALA A 61 -3.37 -7.01 10.16
C ALA A 61 -3.55 -5.89 9.13
N MET A 62 -3.42 -4.63 9.53
CA MET A 62 -3.50 -3.49 8.60
C MET A 62 -2.34 -3.42 7.63
N TRP A 63 -1.12 -3.79 8.06
CA TRP A 63 0.01 -3.91 7.16
C TRP A 63 -0.21 -5.02 6.13
N MET A 64 -0.68 -6.18 6.57
CA MET A 64 -0.99 -7.28 5.67
C MET A 64 -2.10 -6.91 4.69
N LEU A 65 -3.14 -6.20 5.16
CA LEU A 65 -4.20 -5.67 4.31
C LEU A 65 -3.66 -4.67 3.27
N LEU A 66 -2.69 -3.83 3.62
CA LEU A 66 -2.02 -2.94 2.69
C LEU A 66 -1.31 -3.73 1.58
N CYS A 67 -0.46 -4.69 1.96
CA CYS A 67 0.27 -5.53 1.02
C CYS A 67 -0.67 -6.34 0.10
N GLU A 68 -1.75 -6.90 0.65
CA GLU A 68 -2.77 -7.61 -0.14
C GLU A 68 -3.52 -6.68 -1.10
N THR A 69 -3.92 -5.49 -0.64
CA THR A 69 -4.61 -4.52 -1.49
C THR A 69 -3.72 -4.11 -2.67
N ILE A 70 -2.42 -3.94 -2.41
CA ILE A 70 -1.44 -3.61 -3.44
C ILE A 70 -1.27 -4.76 -4.45
N ALA A 71 -1.05 -5.98 -3.97
CA ALA A 71 -0.86 -7.14 -4.83
C ALA A 71 -2.12 -7.51 -5.61
N ALA A 72 -3.32 -7.32 -5.04
CA ALA A 72 -4.58 -7.64 -5.68
C ALA A 72 -4.95 -6.66 -6.81
N HIS A 73 -4.63 -5.37 -6.65
CA HIS A 73 -5.08 -4.30 -7.55
C HIS A 73 -3.95 -3.42 -8.12
N PRO A 74 -2.96 -4.00 -8.81
CA PRO A 74 -1.78 -3.26 -9.21
C PRO A 74 -2.03 -2.25 -10.34
N GLN A 75 -2.96 -2.56 -11.27
CA GLN A 75 -3.34 -1.64 -12.34
C GLN A 75 -4.00 -0.37 -11.76
N ALA A 76 -4.94 -0.54 -10.83
CA ALA A 76 -5.61 0.59 -10.17
C ALA A 76 -4.60 1.51 -9.44
N ILE A 77 -3.54 0.95 -8.87
CA ILE A 77 -2.49 1.71 -8.18
C ILE A 77 -1.59 2.43 -9.18
N ARG A 78 -1.22 1.77 -10.28
CA ARG A 78 -0.47 2.39 -11.38
C ARG A 78 -1.24 3.55 -12.00
N ASP A 79 -2.51 3.33 -12.33
CA ASP A 79 -3.38 4.32 -12.97
C ASP A 79 -3.62 5.54 -12.08
N ALA A 80 -3.65 5.34 -10.76
CA ALA A 80 -3.77 6.44 -9.80
C ALA A 80 -2.49 7.29 -9.66
N GLY A 81 -1.39 6.95 -10.37
CA GLY A 81 -0.08 7.60 -10.23
C GLY A 81 0.73 7.11 -9.02
N GLY A 82 0.39 5.95 -8.46
CA GLY A 82 1.07 5.34 -7.32
C GLY A 82 0.53 5.72 -5.94
N LEU A 83 1.23 5.25 -4.91
CA LEU A 83 0.94 5.56 -3.50
C LEU A 83 1.67 6.84 -3.10
N PRO A 84 1.07 7.88 -2.51
CA PRO A 84 1.84 8.97 -1.90
C PRO A 84 2.36 8.48 -0.55
N LEU A 85 3.67 8.55 -0.33
CA LEU A 85 4.21 8.57 1.03
C LEU A 85 4.08 10.00 1.54
N ALA A 86 3.67 10.18 2.80
CA ALA A 86 3.41 11.49 3.42
C ALA A 86 4.59 12.48 3.34
N ALA A 87 5.81 12.01 3.06
CA ALA A 87 6.99 12.86 2.86
C ALA A 87 7.05 13.56 1.48
N ASP A 88 6.31 13.08 0.48
CA ASP A 88 6.36 13.60 -0.90
C ASP A 88 5.13 14.44 -1.29
N GLU A 89 4.18 14.71 -0.37
CA GLU A 89 3.06 15.64 -0.66
C GLU A 89 3.56 17.08 -0.90
N ALA A 90 4.76 17.43 -0.43
CA ALA A 90 5.41 18.70 -0.76
C ALA A 90 6.02 18.74 -2.18
N ALA A 91 6.25 17.59 -2.82
CA ALA A 91 6.88 17.49 -4.14
C ALA A 91 5.88 17.34 -5.30
N ALA A 92 4.58 17.16 -5.01
CA ALA A 92 3.53 16.97 -6.02
C ALA A 92 3.03 18.26 -6.68
N ALA A 93 3.58 19.43 -6.33
CA ALA A 93 3.16 20.72 -6.87
C ALA A 93 3.87 21.11 -8.19
N ASP A 94 4.94 20.43 -8.59
CA ASP A 94 5.73 20.81 -9.78
C ASP A 94 6.16 19.60 -10.64
N ALA A 95 5.20 18.91 -11.23
CA ALA A 95 5.49 17.82 -12.16
C ALA A 95 4.56 17.84 -13.39
N THR A 96 4.60 18.93 -14.16
CA THR A 96 4.27 18.89 -15.59
C THR A 96 5.49 18.44 -16.39
N ALA A 97 5.89 17.16 -16.26
CA ALA A 97 6.88 16.55 -17.16
C ALA A 97 6.85 15.01 -17.13
N GLY A 98 6.52 14.39 -18.27
CA GLY A 98 6.94 13.03 -18.63
C GLY A 98 6.38 11.85 -17.83
N GLY A 99 5.28 11.26 -18.30
CA GLY A 99 4.59 10.11 -17.69
C GLY A 99 5.41 8.80 -17.49
N GLY A 100 6.67 8.74 -17.91
CA GLY A 100 7.56 7.59 -17.68
C GLY A 100 8.21 7.54 -16.30
N ALA A 101 8.62 8.69 -15.75
CA ALA A 101 9.35 8.74 -14.47
C ALA A 101 8.42 8.50 -13.26
N ALA A 102 7.17 8.99 -13.32
CA ALA A 102 6.18 8.79 -12.26
C ALA A 102 5.81 7.30 -12.09
N SER A 103 5.76 6.54 -13.18
CA SER A 103 5.50 5.10 -13.15
C SER A 103 6.60 4.32 -12.43
N LEU A 104 7.88 4.63 -12.72
CA LEU A 104 9.02 4.02 -12.03
C LEU A 104 9.09 4.40 -10.55
N ALA A 105 8.81 5.67 -10.22
CA ALA A 105 8.73 6.12 -8.84
C ALA A 105 7.62 5.40 -8.05
N SER A 106 6.48 5.14 -8.70
CA SER A 106 5.38 4.39 -8.08
C SER A 106 5.75 2.93 -7.81
N ALA A 107 6.45 2.27 -8.73
CA ALA A 107 6.91 0.89 -8.58
C ALA A 107 7.96 0.77 -7.46
N ALA A 108 8.97 1.65 -7.46
CA ALA A 108 9.99 1.68 -6.40
C ALA A 108 9.39 1.96 -5.01
N ARG A 109 8.28 2.69 -4.94
CA ARG A 109 7.57 2.92 -3.68
C ARG A 109 6.82 1.68 -3.21
N VAL A 110 6.22 0.92 -4.11
CA VAL A 110 5.60 -0.37 -3.79
C VAL A 110 6.66 -1.37 -3.30
N GLU A 111 7.80 -1.44 -3.98
CA GLU A 111 8.93 -2.28 -3.60
C GLU A 111 9.38 -1.98 -2.16
N ARG A 112 9.54 -0.69 -1.80
CA ARG A 112 9.88 -0.28 -0.42
C ARG A 112 8.86 -0.73 0.64
N ILE A 113 7.58 -0.75 0.32
CA ILE A 113 6.53 -1.21 1.26
C ILE A 113 6.67 -2.71 1.52
N PHE A 114 6.86 -3.50 0.46
CA PHE A 114 7.09 -4.94 0.60
C PHE A 114 8.38 -5.23 1.35
N GLU A 115 9.48 -4.54 1.03
CA GLU A 115 10.76 -4.69 1.75
C GLU A 115 10.64 -4.33 3.24
N ALA A 116 9.93 -3.25 3.56
CA ALA A 116 9.66 -2.87 4.94
C ALA A 116 8.81 -3.93 5.67
N GLY A 117 7.82 -4.52 4.99
CA GLY A 117 7.02 -5.63 5.51
C GLY A 117 7.87 -6.86 5.79
N ILE A 118 8.65 -7.31 4.81
CA ILE A 118 9.51 -8.50 4.91
C ILE A 118 10.53 -8.36 6.03
N ARG A 119 11.07 -7.15 6.24
CA ARG A 119 11.99 -6.88 7.35
C ARG A 119 11.30 -6.90 8.71
N ARG A 120 10.03 -6.52 8.76
CA ARG A 120 9.28 -6.33 10.01
C ARG A 120 8.57 -7.60 10.48
N PHE A 121 8.08 -8.43 9.56
CA PHE A 121 7.26 -9.61 9.85
C PHE A 121 7.97 -10.86 9.33
N SER A 122 8.84 -11.43 10.18
CA SER A 122 9.64 -12.61 9.85
C SER A 122 8.81 -13.87 9.64
N ASP A 123 7.62 -13.91 10.26
CA ASP A 123 6.63 -14.98 10.17
C ASP A 123 5.82 -14.95 8.86
N GLU A 124 5.75 -13.80 8.18
CA GLU A 124 4.98 -13.62 6.94
C GLU A 124 5.89 -13.46 5.70
N VAL A 125 7.18 -13.74 5.82
CA VAL A 125 8.19 -13.48 4.77
C VAL A 125 7.82 -14.16 3.46
N GLY A 126 7.49 -15.45 3.48
CA GLY A 126 7.09 -16.17 2.28
C GLY A 126 5.85 -15.56 1.60
N ARG A 127 4.82 -15.25 2.39
CA ARG A 127 3.58 -14.63 1.88
C ARG A 127 3.84 -13.26 1.27
N LEU A 128 4.69 -12.45 1.90
CA LEU A 128 5.02 -11.11 1.41
C LEU A 128 5.85 -11.14 0.12
N TRP A 129 6.80 -12.07 -0.02
CA TRP A 129 7.51 -12.27 -1.27
C TRP A 129 6.59 -12.72 -2.41
N CYS A 130 5.67 -13.66 -2.13
CA CYS A 130 4.66 -14.08 -3.10
C CYS A 130 3.73 -12.92 -3.50
N ALA A 131 3.29 -12.10 -2.55
CA ALA A 131 2.48 -10.92 -2.82
C ALA A 131 3.25 -9.88 -3.67
N HIS A 132 4.53 -9.65 -3.36
CA HIS A 132 5.40 -8.76 -4.11
C HIS A 132 5.59 -9.23 -5.56
N ALA A 133 5.89 -10.52 -5.77
CA ALA A 133 6.01 -11.06 -7.11
C ALA A 133 4.66 -11.05 -7.86
N ALA A 134 3.56 -11.38 -7.19
CA ALA A 134 2.21 -11.36 -7.77
C ALA A 134 1.81 -9.96 -8.28
N TYR A 135 2.23 -8.90 -7.60
CA TYR A 135 2.07 -7.51 -8.05
C TYR A 135 2.70 -7.33 -9.46
N HIS A 136 3.95 -7.75 -9.66
CA HIS A 136 4.63 -7.61 -10.95
C HIS A 136 4.08 -8.54 -12.04
N VAL A 137 3.70 -9.78 -11.69
CA VAL A 137 3.07 -10.73 -12.62
C VAL A 137 1.78 -10.16 -13.20
N ARG A 138 0.90 -9.61 -12.35
CA ARG A 138 -0.37 -8.99 -12.78
C ARG A 138 -0.19 -7.72 -13.61
N LEU A 139 0.98 -7.10 -13.53
CA LEU A 139 1.38 -5.97 -14.36
C LEU A 139 2.03 -6.38 -15.70
N GLY A 140 2.21 -7.68 -15.94
CA GLY A 140 2.88 -8.24 -17.11
C GLY A 140 4.42 -8.16 -17.06
N GLN A 141 4.99 -7.85 -15.90
CA GLN A 141 6.43 -7.66 -15.72
C GLN A 141 7.09 -8.96 -15.24
N PHE A 142 7.09 -9.99 -16.09
CA PHE A 142 7.55 -11.33 -15.71
C PHE A 142 9.03 -11.40 -15.33
N GLU A 143 9.90 -10.65 -16.03
CA GLU A 143 11.34 -10.58 -15.69
C GLU A 143 11.55 -10.04 -14.27
N ARG A 144 10.88 -8.94 -13.91
CA ARG A 144 10.94 -8.41 -12.54
C ARG A 144 10.40 -9.40 -11.51
N ALA A 145 9.30 -10.09 -11.83
CA ALA A 145 8.75 -11.10 -10.93
C ALA A 145 9.74 -12.25 -10.70
N ARG A 146 10.48 -12.66 -11.75
CA ARG A 146 11.55 -13.66 -11.65
C ARG A 146 12.68 -13.15 -10.76
N ASP A 147 13.18 -11.94 -10.98
CA ASP A 147 14.25 -11.34 -10.16
C ASP A 147 13.86 -11.32 -8.67
N ILE A 148 12.59 -10.99 -8.37
CA ILE A 148 12.04 -10.98 -7.02
C ILE A 148 12.02 -12.38 -6.41
N TYR A 149 11.62 -13.41 -7.17
CA TYR A 149 11.65 -14.80 -6.69
C TYR A 149 13.08 -15.30 -6.48
N GLU A 150 14.01 -14.96 -7.36
CA GLU A 150 15.43 -15.30 -7.19
C GLU A 150 15.99 -14.64 -5.92
N ALA A 151 15.69 -13.36 -5.69
CA ALA A 151 16.05 -12.66 -4.46
C ALA A 151 15.41 -13.28 -3.21
N ALA A 152 14.14 -13.69 -3.31
CA ALA A 152 13.44 -14.39 -2.23
C ALA A 152 14.14 -15.71 -1.88
N LEU A 153 14.47 -16.54 -2.88
CA LEU A 153 15.15 -17.83 -2.67
C LEU A 153 16.56 -17.66 -2.09
N ALA A 154 17.28 -16.60 -2.46
CA ALA A 154 18.59 -16.30 -1.89
C ALA A 154 18.51 -15.87 -0.42
N LYS A 155 17.39 -15.25 0.00
CA LYS A 155 17.22 -14.68 1.34
C LYS A 155 16.47 -15.60 2.30
N VAL A 156 15.55 -16.40 1.78
CA VAL A 156 14.78 -17.39 2.54
C VAL A 156 15.62 -18.65 2.65
N GLY A 157 16.25 -18.84 3.81
CA GLY A 157 17.15 -19.96 4.06
C GLY A 157 16.48 -21.20 4.63
N THR A 158 15.25 -21.11 5.16
CA THR A 158 14.64 -22.22 5.91
C THR A 158 13.21 -22.52 5.49
N VAL A 159 12.82 -23.81 5.59
CA VAL A 159 11.43 -24.27 5.37
C VAL A 159 10.44 -23.54 6.30
N ARG A 160 10.93 -23.05 7.45
CA ARG A 160 10.16 -22.32 8.46
C ARG A 160 9.64 -20.97 7.97
N ASP A 161 10.32 -20.37 6.99
CA ASP A 161 9.92 -19.10 6.38
C ASP A 161 8.77 -19.27 5.36
N PHE A 162 8.43 -20.53 5.02
CA PHE A 162 7.30 -20.92 4.19
C PHE A 162 6.17 -21.58 4.98
N SER A 163 6.35 -21.83 6.28
CA SER A 163 5.28 -22.31 7.16
C SER A 163 4.53 -21.12 7.75
N ALA A 164 3.39 -20.79 7.12
CA ALA A 164 2.31 -20.03 7.75
C ALA A 164 1.45 -20.97 8.61
#